data_AF-A0A952K916-F1
#
_entry.id   AF-A0A952K916-F1
#
_cell.length_a   1.000
_cell.length_b   1.000
_cell.length_c   1.000
_cell.angle_alpha   90.00
_cell.angle_beta   90.00
_cell.angle_gamma   90.00
#
_symmetry.space_group_name_H-M   'P 1'
#
loop_
_entity.id
_entity.type
_entity.pdbx_description
1 polymer ?
#
loop_
_entity_poly.entity_id
_entity_poly.type
_entity_poly.pdbx_seq_one_letter_code
_entity_poly.pdbx_strand_id
1 'polypeptide(L)'
;MIVDLRSDTVTRPTPAMREAMLAAPLGDDVFGDDPAVNALQEKIAGLLGFEAALFVPTGTQSNLCGILSHCQRGDEYIVGQMAHCYRWEGGGAAVFGSVQPQPLNHHTDGTLALAEIEAAIKPDDAHFARTRMLALENTLGGKLLPFDYVQQATALAKKHGLARHLDGARLFNAAVAQAAQTGSNPLAEARRIADCFDSVSVCFSKGLGAPVGSALCGSREFIARAHRIRKMAGGGMRQAGVLAAAASHALDHHIGRLAQDHALAKHLANGLAGIDGLNVEPPQTNIVFV
;
A
#
# COMPACT_ATOMS: atom_id res chain seq x y z
N MET A 1 -16.63 26.12 -7.74
CA MET A 1 -15.72 25.04 -7.29
C MET A 1 -16.27 23.74 -7.82
N ILE A 2 -15.45 22.90 -8.45
CA ILE A 2 -15.87 21.58 -8.96
C ILE A 2 -15.71 20.57 -7.82
N VAL A 3 -16.76 19.81 -7.52
CA VAL A 3 -16.71 18.69 -6.56
C VAL A 3 -16.31 17.43 -7.33
N ASP A 4 -15.17 16.84 -6.99
CA ASP A 4 -14.64 15.65 -7.65
C ASP A 4 -14.51 14.49 -6.65
N LEU A 5 -15.47 13.58 -6.67
CA LEU A 5 -15.55 12.42 -5.78
C LEU A 5 -15.16 11.10 -6.48
N ARG A 6 -14.50 11.17 -7.64
CA ARG A 6 -14.14 9.97 -8.42
C ARG A 6 -13.10 9.11 -7.72
N SER A 7 -12.12 9.74 -7.06
CA SER A 7 -11.00 9.07 -6.39
C SER A 7 -10.20 10.09 -5.56
N ASP A 8 -9.55 9.63 -4.50
CA ASP A 8 -8.57 10.43 -3.74
C ASP A 8 -7.25 10.65 -4.51
N THR A 9 -7.10 10.10 -5.72
CA THR A 9 -5.98 10.39 -6.63
C THR A 9 -6.08 11.78 -7.29
N VAL A 10 -7.21 12.49 -7.17
CA VAL A 10 -7.42 13.80 -7.79
C VAL A 10 -6.87 14.97 -6.94
N THR A 11 -6.34 14.68 -5.75
CA THR A 11 -5.71 15.65 -4.86
C THR A 11 -4.61 16.42 -5.58
N ARG A 12 -4.43 17.71 -5.21
CA ARG A 12 -3.40 18.58 -5.78
C ARG A 12 -2.48 19.10 -4.67
N PRO A 13 -1.19 19.34 -4.97
CA PRO A 13 -0.26 19.90 -3.99
C PRO A 13 -0.77 21.23 -3.43
N THR A 14 -0.83 21.31 -2.10
CA THR A 14 -1.11 22.55 -1.36
C THR A 14 0.00 23.58 -1.59
N PRO A 15 -0.23 24.88 -1.32
CA PRO A 15 0.83 25.88 -1.40
C PRO A 15 2.06 25.50 -0.58
N ALA A 16 1.88 25.07 0.68
CA ALA A 16 3.01 24.66 1.54
C ALA A 16 3.77 23.45 0.99
N MET A 17 3.07 22.48 0.40
CA MET A 17 3.71 21.35 -0.26
C MET A 17 4.52 21.81 -1.49
N ARG A 18 4.00 22.75 -2.29
CA ARG A 18 4.73 23.30 -3.45
C ARG A 18 5.99 24.03 -3.03
N GLU A 19 5.96 24.78 -1.93
CA GLU A 19 7.16 25.42 -1.37
C GLU A 19 8.19 24.37 -0.92
N ALA A 20 7.74 23.30 -0.26
CA ALA A 20 8.63 22.20 0.12
C ALA A 20 9.27 21.52 -1.10
N MET A 21 8.52 21.36 -2.20
CA MET A 21 9.04 20.84 -3.46
C MET A 21 10.08 21.77 -4.08
N LEU A 22 9.81 23.07 -4.09
CA LEU A 22 10.69 24.08 -4.69
C LEU A 22 12.01 24.21 -3.93
N ALA A 23 11.98 24.08 -2.61
CA ALA A 23 13.15 24.19 -1.73
C ALA A 23 13.98 22.89 -1.62
N ALA A 24 13.56 21.79 -2.25
CA ALA A 24 14.17 20.49 -2.07
C ALA A 24 15.62 20.45 -2.60
N PRO A 25 16.60 19.98 -1.81
CA PRO A 25 17.93 19.67 -2.34
C PRO A 25 17.82 18.47 -3.29
N LEU A 26 18.43 18.56 -4.47
CA LEU A 26 18.34 17.57 -5.53
C LEU A 26 19.70 16.94 -5.83
N GLY A 27 19.66 15.73 -6.37
CA GLY A 27 20.83 15.02 -6.88
C GLY A 27 20.44 14.02 -7.96
N ASP A 28 21.25 13.01 -8.22
CA ASP A 28 20.88 11.91 -9.12
C ASP A 28 20.58 10.65 -8.30
N ASP A 29 19.30 10.28 -8.19
CA ASP A 29 18.84 9.10 -7.43
C ASP A 29 19.48 7.79 -7.91
N VAL A 30 19.88 7.69 -9.18
CA VAL A 30 20.53 6.45 -9.68
C VAL A 30 21.98 6.34 -9.23
N PHE A 31 22.64 7.46 -8.95
CA PHE A 31 23.94 7.44 -8.26
C PHE A 31 23.78 7.36 -6.73
N GLY A 32 22.57 7.55 -6.21
CA GLY A 32 22.28 7.51 -4.78
C GLY A 32 22.48 8.86 -4.08
N ASP A 33 22.66 9.93 -4.85
CA ASP A 33 23.09 11.24 -4.33
C ASP A 33 21.97 12.28 -4.26
N ASP A 34 20.69 11.89 -4.43
CA ASP A 34 19.54 12.79 -4.24
C ASP A 34 19.15 12.87 -2.74
N PRO A 35 19.46 13.97 -2.03
CA PRO A 35 19.32 14.02 -0.58
C PRO A 35 17.86 13.99 -0.13
N ALA A 36 16.95 14.57 -0.92
CA ALA A 36 15.53 14.58 -0.58
C ALA A 36 14.88 13.20 -0.78
N VAL A 37 15.29 12.43 -1.78
CA VAL A 37 14.87 11.03 -1.93
C VAL A 37 15.39 10.18 -0.77
N ASN A 38 16.67 10.30 -0.43
CA ASN A 38 17.27 9.55 0.67
C ASN A 38 16.57 9.84 2.01
N ALA A 39 16.34 11.13 2.32
CA ALA A 39 15.63 11.53 3.53
C ALA A 39 14.19 11.00 3.59
N LEU A 40 13.45 10.97 2.47
CA LEU A 40 12.13 10.37 2.42
C LEU A 40 12.18 8.87 2.74
N GLN A 41 13.10 8.14 2.09
CA GLN A 41 13.24 6.69 2.27
C GLN A 41 13.61 6.35 3.72
N GLU A 42 14.54 7.09 4.33
CA GLU A 42 14.89 6.94 5.75
C GLU A 42 13.70 7.24 6.67
N LYS A 43 12.99 8.34 6.42
CA LYS A 43 11.81 8.74 7.21
C LYS A 43 10.73 7.66 7.20
N ILE A 44 10.30 7.19 6.02
CA ILE A 44 9.20 6.22 5.94
C ILE A 44 9.60 4.83 6.47
N ALA A 45 10.85 4.40 6.23
CA ALA A 45 11.37 3.18 6.81
C ALA A 45 11.37 3.25 8.34
N GLY A 46 11.90 4.34 8.92
CA GLY A 46 11.93 4.53 10.37
C GLY A 46 10.54 4.64 11.00
N LEU A 47 9.60 5.34 10.34
CA LEU A 47 8.22 5.48 10.79
C LEU A 47 7.51 4.13 10.90
N LEU A 48 7.72 3.25 9.90
CA LEU A 48 7.07 1.94 9.82
C LEU A 48 7.89 0.80 10.46
N GLY A 49 9.09 1.08 10.98
CA GLY A 49 9.92 0.08 11.64
C GLY A 49 10.72 -0.84 10.69
N PHE A 50 10.89 -0.45 9.43
CA PHE A 50 11.68 -1.21 8.45
C PHE A 50 13.13 -0.73 8.38
N GLU A 51 14.02 -1.58 7.87
CA GLU A 51 15.43 -1.26 7.73
C GLU A 51 15.72 -0.33 6.54
N ALA A 52 14.89 -0.40 5.49
CA ALA A 52 15.04 0.37 4.27
C ALA A 52 13.70 0.60 3.58
N ALA A 53 13.67 1.62 2.71
CA ALA A 53 12.58 1.88 1.79
C ALA A 53 13.11 2.29 0.41
N LEU A 54 12.25 2.18 -0.59
CA LEU A 54 12.53 2.50 -1.99
C LEU A 54 11.44 3.40 -2.56
N PHE A 55 11.80 4.62 -2.95
CA PHE A 55 10.88 5.52 -3.64
C PHE A 55 10.65 5.07 -5.08
N VAL A 56 9.39 5.02 -5.50
CA VAL A 56 8.95 4.63 -6.84
C VAL A 56 7.89 5.58 -7.38
N PRO A 57 7.74 5.73 -8.71
CA PRO A 57 6.76 6.62 -9.32
C PRO A 57 5.31 6.32 -8.96
N THR A 58 4.93 5.05 -8.82
CA THR A 58 3.53 4.63 -8.64
C THR A 58 3.39 3.44 -7.68
N GLY A 59 2.19 3.29 -7.10
CA GLY A 59 1.83 2.13 -6.27
C GLY A 59 1.91 0.81 -7.05
N THR A 60 1.53 0.82 -8.33
CA THR A 60 1.67 -0.34 -9.23
C THR A 60 3.13 -0.79 -9.34
N GLN A 61 4.08 0.13 -9.52
CA GLN A 61 5.49 -0.27 -9.59
C GLN A 61 6.01 -0.71 -8.21
N SER A 62 5.49 -0.15 -7.12
CA SER A 62 5.80 -0.59 -5.75
C SER A 62 5.43 -2.06 -5.54
N ASN A 63 4.18 -2.42 -5.86
CA ASN A 63 3.69 -3.80 -5.76
C ASN A 63 4.43 -4.74 -6.72
N LEU A 64 4.65 -4.32 -7.97
CA LEU A 64 5.45 -5.10 -8.93
C LEU A 64 6.86 -5.38 -8.38
N CYS A 65 7.56 -4.36 -7.87
CA CYS A 65 8.88 -4.54 -7.28
C CYS A 65 8.82 -5.45 -6.04
N GLY A 66 7.77 -5.32 -5.22
CA GLY A 66 7.58 -6.14 -4.04
C GLY A 66 7.37 -7.61 -4.35
N ILE A 67 6.45 -7.91 -5.27
CA ILE A 67 6.14 -9.28 -5.71
C ILE A 67 7.38 -9.92 -6.35
N LEU A 68 8.03 -9.25 -7.31
CA LEU A 68 9.21 -9.81 -8.00
C LEU A 68 10.46 -9.91 -7.10
N SER A 69 10.48 -9.23 -5.95
CA SER A 69 11.56 -9.35 -4.96
C SER A 69 11.35 -10.51 -3.98
N HIS A 70 10.10 -10.95 -3.80
CA HIS A 70 9.72 -12.10 -2.97
C HIS A 70 9.58 -13.39 -3.78
N CYS A 71 9.11 -13.29 -5.02
CA CYS A 71 8.81 -14.41 -5.90
C CYS A 71 9.75 -14.44 -7.09
N GLN A 72 10.25 -15.61 -7.44
CA GLN A 72 11.02 -15.90 -8.64
C GLN A 72 10.11 -16.48 -9.73
N ARG A 73 10.68 -16.69 -10.93
CA ARG A 73 9.98 -17.41 -12.01
C ARG A 73 9.48 -18.77 -11.54
N GLY A 74 8.20 -19.05 -11.75
CA GLY A 74 7.55 -20.30 -11.34
C GLY A 74 7.12 -20.35 -9.87
N ASP A 75 7.38 -19.30 -9.10
CA ASP A 75 6.76 -19.11 -7.79
C ASP A 75 5.34 -18.55 -7.94
N GLU A 76 4.54 -18.70 -6.90
CA GLU A 76 3.21 -18.10 -6.81
C GLU A 76 3.04 -17.23 -5.57
N TYR A 77 2.09 -16.30 -5.65
CA TYR A 77 1.59 -15.51 -4.53
C TYR A 77 0.09 -15.70 -4.35
N ILE A 78 -0.32 -15.96 -3.09
CA ILE A 78 -1.72 -15.98 -2.67
C ILE A 78 -2.17 -14.53 -2.50
N VAL A 79 -3.33 -14.22 -3.06
CA VAL A 79 -3.86 -12.85 -3.12
C VAL A 79 -5.38 -12.88 -3.19
N GLY A 80 -6.05 -11.78 -2.85
CA GLY A 80 -7.49 -11.67 -3.04
C GLY A 80 -7.90 -11.33 -4.47
N GLN A 81 -9.05 -11.85 -4.91
CA GLN A 81 -9.64 -11.61 -6.23
C GLN A 81 -9.84 -10.13 -6.54
N MET A 82 -10.16 -9.33 -5.51
CA MET A 82 -10.36 -7.88 -5.62
C MET A 82 -9.13 -7.09 -5.18
N ALA A 83 -7.96 -7.70 -4.99
CA ALA A 83 -6.76 -6.95 -4.61
C ALA A 83 -6.14 -6.28 -5.84
N HIS A 84 -5.59 -5.09 -5.66
CA HIS A 84 -5.05 -4.26 -6.72
C HIS A 84 -3.86 -4.90 -7.42
N CYS A 85 -2.93 -5.46 -6.65
CA CYS A 85 -1.75 -6.17 -7.14
C CYS A 85 -2.06 -7.46 -7.93
N TYR A 86 -3.33 -7.85 -8.02
CA TYR A 86 -3.82 -8.87 -8.94
C TYR A 86 -4.68 -8.27 -10.07
N ARG A 87 -5.72 -7.50 -9.71
CA ARG A 87 -6.80 -7.14 -10.63
C ARG A 87 -6.58 -5.86 -11.45
N TRP A 88 -5.90 -4.86 -10.89
CA TRP A 88 -5.81 -3.51 -11.48
C TRP A 88 -4.38 -3.08 -11.87
N GLU A 89 -3.48 -4.04 -12.06
CA GLU A 89 -2.08 -3.80 -12.43
C GLU A 89 -1.68 -4.46 -13.76
N GLY A 90 -2.67 -4.73 -14.62
CA GLY A 90 -2.45 -5.35 -15.93
C GLY A 90 -1.84 -6.75 -15.85
N GLY A 91 -1.94 -7.43 -14.70
CA GLY A 91 -1.35 -8.75 -14.48
C GLY A 91 0.19 -8.75 -14.49
N GLY A 92 0.83 -7.62 -14.16
CA GLY A 92 2.28 -7.44 -14.31
C GLY A 92 3.15 -8.49 -13.60
N ALA A 93 2.72 -9.01 -12.45
CA ALA A 93 3.41 -10.10 -11.77
C ALA A 93 3.53 -11.36 -12.65
N ALA A 94 2.46 -11.75 -13.34
CA ALA A 94 2.47 -12.87 -14.26
C ALA A 94 3.22 -12.53 -15.57
N VAL A 95 2.85 -11.41 -16.19
CA VAL A 95 3.32 -11.03 -17.54
C VAL A 95 4.82 -10.71 -17.55
N PHE A 96 5.30 -9.92 -16.58
CA PHE A 96 6.71 -9.50 -16.53
C PHE A 96 7.54 -10.32 -15.55
N GLY A 97 6.93 -10.79 -14.46
CA GLY A 97 7.63 -11.51 -13.40
C GLY A 97 7.68 -13.03 -13.61
N SER A 98 6.86 -13.58 -14.51
CA SER A 98 6.63 -15.03 -14.58
C SER A 98 6.24 -15.65 -13.22
N VAL A 99 5.47 -14.88 -12.43
CA VAL A 99 4.96 -15.28 -11.11
C VAL A 99 3.49 -15.65 -11.26
N GLN A 100 3.12 -16.84 -10.81
CA GLN A 100 1.75 -17.33 -10.90
C GLN A 100 0.86 -16.66 -9.82
N PRO A 101 -0.26 -16.02 -10.18
CA PRO A 101 -1.22 -15.55 -9.17
C PRO A 101 -2.11 -16.69 -8.71
N GLN A 102 -2.34 -16.77 -7.40
CA GLN A 102 -3.32 -17.68 -6.77
C GLN A 102 -4.42 -16.84 -6.09
N PRO A 103 -5.42 -16.36 -6.84
CA PRO A 103 -6.46 -15.48 -6.30
C PRO A 103 -7.50 -16.27 -5.50
N LEU A 104 -7.93 -15.71 -4.37
CA LEU A 104 -8.99 -16.23 -3.49
C LEU A 104 -10.14 -15.25 -3.38
N ASN A 105 -11.36 -15.74 -3.12
CA ASN A 105 -12.51 -14.86 -2.97
C ASN A 105 -12.42 -14.08 -1.65
N HIS A 106 -12.81 -12.82 -1.68
CA HIS A 106 -12.97 -12.06 -0.45
C HIS A 106 -14.31 -12.37 0.19
N HIS A 107 -14.32 -12.40 1.52
CA HIS A 107 -15.52 -12.18 2.30
C HIS A 107 -16.03 -10.74 2.12
N THR A 108 -17.27 -10.50 2.54
CA THR A 108 -17.91 -9.17 2.42
C THR A 108 -17.20 -8.07 3.21
N ASP A 109 -16.48 -8.43 4.28
CA ASP A 109 -15.66 -7.53 5.08
C ASP A 109 -14.27 -7.24 4.48
N GLY A 110 -13.95 -7.88 3.34
CA GLY A 110 -12.67 -7.74 2.64
C GLY A 110 -11.59 -8.70 3.10
N THR A 111 -11.86 -9.60 4.06
CA THR A 111 -10.92 -10.64 4.48
C THR A 111 -10.87 -11.81 3.48
N LEU A 112 -9.84 -12.64 3.57
CA LEU A 112 -9.76 -13.94 2.89
C LEU A 112 -9.96 -15.03 3.95
N ALA A 113 -10.68 -16.10 3.64
CA ALA A 113 -10.83 -17.20 4.59
C ALA A 113 -9.47 -17.84 4.91
N LEU A 114 -9.10 -17.91 6.20
CA LEU A 114 -7.82 -18.50 6.62
C LEU A 114 -7.66 -19.96 6.14
N ALA A 115 -8.74 -20.72 6.15
CA ALA A 115 -8.75 -22.09 5.64
C ALA A 115 -8.49 -22.14 4.12
N GLU A 116 -8.97 -21.16 3.35
CA GLU A 116 -8.69 -21.07 1.91
C GLU A 116 -7.25 -20.64 1.65
N ILE A 117 -6.69 -19.75 2.48
CA ILE A 117 -5.25 -19.42 2.42
C ILE A 117 -4.42 -20.69 2.63
N GLU A 118 -4.68 -21.46 3.69
CA GLU A 118 -3.93 -22.68 4.00
C GLU A 118 -4.10 -23.75 2.91
N ALA A 119 -5.32 -23.95 2.42
CA ALA A 119 -5.60 -24.92 1.35
C ALA A 119 -4.99 -24.53 0.00
N ALA A 120 -4.73 -23.25 -0.24
CA ALA A 120 -4.12 -22.77 -1.47
C ALA A 120 -2.59 -23.00 -1.51
N ILE A 121 -1.95 -23.29 -0.38
CA ILE A 121 -0.51 -23.55 -0.30
C ILE A 121 -0.20 -24.88 -0.98
N LYS A 122 0.66 -24.85 -1.99
CA LYS A 122 1.01 -26.04 -2.77
C LYS A 122 2.07 -26.88 -2.05
N PRO A 123 1.98 -28.22 -2.11
CA PRO A 123 3.07 -29.07 -1.67
C PRO A 123 4.30 -28.89 -2.57
N ASP A 124 5.47 -29.28 -2.07
CA ASP A 124 6.70 -29.33 -2.87
C ASP A 124 6.65 -30.53 -3.82
N ASP A 125 6.02 -30.31 -4.98
CA ASP A 125 5.82 -31.30 -6.03
C ASP A 125 5.87 -30.63 -7.41
N ALA A 126 6.48 -31.29 -8.38
CA ALA A 126 6.78 -30.74 -9.70
C ALA A 126 5.54 -30.36 -10.55
N HIS A 127 4.33 -30.81 -10.16
CA HIS A 127 3.09 -30.42 -10.83
C HIS A 127 2.64 -29.00 -10.48
N PHE A 128 3.14 -28.41 -9.39
CA PHE A 128 2.63 -27.13 -8.85
C PHE A 128 3.65 -25.99 -8.94
N ALA A 129 3.13 -24.76 -8.99
CA ALA A 129 3.92 -23.58 -8.68
C ALA A 129 4.29 -23.55 -7.20
N ARG A 130 5.40 -22.90 -6.86
CA ARG A 130 5.89 -22.87 -5.48
C ARG A 130 5.28 -21.68 -4.73
N THR A 131 4.43 -21.93 -3.74
CA THR A 131 3.87 -20.85 -2.92
C THR A 131 4.98 -20.15 -2.14
N ARG A 132 5.10 -18.83 -2.29
CA ARG A 132 6.16 -18.04 -1.63
C ARG A 132 5.66 -16.85 -0.84
N MET A 133 4.49 -16.31 -1.16
CA MET A 133 4.04 -15.07 -0.56
C MET A 133 2.52 -15.04 -0.37
N LEU A 134 2.08 -14.45 0.75
CA LEU A 134 0.73 -13.95 0.95
C LEU A 134 0.72 -12.43 0.76
N ALA A 135 -0.11 -11.92 -0.15
CA ALA A 135 -0.38 -10.50 -0.31
C ALA A 135 -1.76 -10.14 0.26
N LEU A 136 -1.80 -9.13 1.13
CA LEU A 136 -3.04 -8.52 1.63
C LEU A 136 -3.10 -7.05 1.19
N GLU A 137 -4.30 -6.47 1.21
CA GLU A 137 -4.53 -5.05 0.91
C GLU A 137 -5.25 -4.40 2.09
N ASN A 138 -4.71 -3.30 2.63
CA ASN A 138 -5.36 -2.55 3.70
C ASN A 138 -5.19 -1.03 3.51
N THR A 139 -6.26 -0.27 3.27
CA THR A 139 -7.67 -0.69 3.14
C THR A 139 -8.01 -1.32 1.78
N LEU A 140 -8.93 -2.28 1.72
CA LEU A 140 -9.48 -2.84 0.49
C LEU A 140 -10.83 -2.17 0.16
N GLY A 141 -10.89 -1.37 -0.91
CA GLY A 141 -12.11 -0.61 -1.22
C GLY A 141 -12.58 0.27 -0.05
N GLY A 142 -11.65 0.80 0.76
CA GLY A 142 -11.99 1.60 1.94
C GLY A 142 -12.47 0.79 3.16
N LYS A 143 -12.59 -0.54 3.04
CA LYS A 143 -12.82 -1.44 4.18
C LYS A 143 -11.51 -1.64 4.94
N LEU A 144 -11.59 -1.48 6.26
CA LEU A 144 -10.52 -1.73 7.20
C LEU A 144 -10.48 -3.22 7.50
N LEU A 145 -9.35 -3.88 7.24
CA LEU A 145 -9.18 -5.25 7.71
C LEU A 145 -9.12 -5.27 9.25
N PRO A 146 -9.91 -6.13 9.92
CA PRO A 146 -9.79 -6.32 11.36
C PRO A 146 -8.36 -6.69 11.74
N PHE A 147 -7.80 -6.05 12.77
CA PHE A 147 -6.40 -6.25 13.11
C PHE A 147 -6.09 -7.66 13.60
N ASP A 148 -7.01 -8.28 14.35
CA ASP A 148 -6.90 -9.67 14.77
C ASP A 148 -6.81 -10.63 13.57
N TYR A 149 -7.59 -10.38 12.52
CA TYR A 149 -7.47 -11.09 11.26
C TYR A 149 -6.10 -10.89 10.60
N VAL A 150 -5.60 -9.64 10.53
CA VAL A 150 -4.25 -9.36 9.99
C VAL A 150 -3.19 -10.18 10.73
N GLN A 151 -3.27 -10.26 12.06
CA GLN A 151 -2.35 -11.08 12.85
C GLN A 151 -2.51 -12.58 12.54
N GLN A 152 -3.73 -13.09 12.46
CA GLN A 152 -3.99 -14.50 12.18
C GLN A 152 -3.50 -14.92 10.78
N ALA A 153 -3.82 -14.13 9.75
CA ALA A 153 -3.42 -14.41 8.37
C ALA A 153 -1.90 -14.35 8.19
N THR A 154 -1.25 -13.34 8.78
CA THR A 154 0.21 -13.21 8.70
C THR A 154 0.94 -14.25 9.54
N ALA A 155 0.40 -14.64 10.69
CA ALA A 155 0.95 -15.74 11.49
C ALA A 155 0.82 -17.09 10.75
N LEU A 156 -0.31 -17.35 10.09
CA LEU A 156 -0.52 -18.53 9.25
C LEU A 156 0.51 -18.58 8.12
N ALA A 157 0.67 -17.48 7.36
CA ALA A 157 1.66 -17.39 6.30
C ALA A 157 3.09 -17.65 6.82
N LYS A 158 3.45 -17.03 7.95
CA LYS A 158 4.76 -17.21 8.59
C LYS A 158 5.00 -18.65 9.04
N LYS A 159 3.99 -19.32 9.61
CA LYS A 159 4.06 -20.74 10.03
C LYS A 159 4.43 -21.65 8.85
N HIS A 160 3.98 -21.31 7.65
CA HIS A 160 4.26 -22.04 6.41
C HIS A 160 5.48 -21.50 5.63
N GLY A 161 6.28 -20.62 6.24
CA GLY A 161 7.49 -20.06 5.63
C GLY A 161 7.24 -19.11 4.45
N LEU A 162 6.03 -18.55 4.35
CA LEU A 162 5.68 -17.60 3.30
C LEU A 162 6.05 -16.17 3.70
N ALA A 163 6.54 -15.39 2.73
CA ALA A 163 6.66 -13.94 2.86
C ALA A 163 5.29 -13.27 2.95
N ARG A 164 5.22 -12.11 3.61
CA ARG A 164 3.98 -11.37 3.83
C ARG A 164 4.14 -9.97 3.26
N HIS A 165 3.33 -9.63 2.27
CA HIS A 165 3.33 -8.31 1.64
C HIS A 165 2.01 -7.59 1.89
N LEU A 166 2.08 -6.30 2.21
CA LEU A 166 0.92 -5.43 2.31
C LEU A 166 0.91 -4.44 1.15
N ASP A 167 -0.14 -4.47 0.34
CA ASP A 167 -0.58 -3.30 -0.41
C ASP A 167 -1.24 -2.32 0.57
N GLY A 168 -0.44 -1.35 1.01
CA GLY A 168 -0.82 -0.28 1.91
C GLY A 168 -1.06 1.03 1.16
N ALA A 169 -1.59 0.99 -0.07
CA ALA A 169 -1.92 2.19 -0.84
C ALA A 169 -2.76 3.20 -0.05
N ARG A 170 -3.52 2.75 0.97
CA ARG A 170 -4.25 3.57 1.93
C ARG A 170 -3.95 3.18 3.38
N LEU A 171 -2.72 2.74 3.68
CA LEU A 171 -2.29 2.35 5.04
C LEU A 171 -2.63 3.41 6.09
N PHE A 172 -2.39 4.68 5.80
CA PHE A 172 -2.67 5.74 6.77
C PHE A 172 -4.18 6.00 6.98
N ASN A 173 -5.05 5.67 6.02
CA ASN A 173 -6.49 5.64 6.27
C ASN A 173 -6.85 4.51 7.23
N ALA A 174 -6.28 3.32 7.02
CA ALA A 174 -6.49 2.18 7.91
C ALA A 174 -6.02 2.51 9.34
N ALA A 175 -4.82 3.10 9.46
CA ALA A 175 -4.24 3.47 10.74
C ALA A 175 -5.03 4.55 11.49
N VAL A 176 -5.55 5.57 10.78
CA VAL A 176 -6.42 6.59 11.38
C VAL A 176 -7.75 6.00 11.84
N ALA A 177 -8.37 5.13 11.05
CA ALA A 177 -9.61 4.46 11.43
C ALA A 177 -9.41 3.53 12.64
N GLN A 178 -8.31 2.77 12.66
CA GLN A 178 -7.93 1.93 13.79
C GLN A 178 -7.68 2.75 15.05
N ALA A 179 -6.95 3.86 14.94
CA ALA A 179 -6.67 4.77 16.06
C ALA A 179 -7.95 5.37 16.65
N ALA A 180 -8.95 5.67 15.80
CA ALA A 180 -10.26 6.13 16.27
C ALA A 180 -11.03 5.05 17.06
N GLN A 181 -10.85 3.77 16.73
CA GLN A 181 -11.47 2.65 17.45
C GLN A 181 -10.77 2.35 18.78
N THR A 182 -9.44 2.44 18.81
CA THR A 182 -8.62 2.06 19.97
C THR A 182 -8.26 3.24 20.89
N GLY A 183 -8.56 4.48 20.48
CA GLY A 183 -8.16 5.69 21.20
C GLY A 183 -6.64 5.93 21.17
N SER A 184 -5.95 5.42 20.15
CA SER A 184 -4.49 5.44 20.05
C SER A 184 -3.99 6.50 19.04
N ASN A 185 -2.69 6.44 18.70
CA ASN A 185 -2.05 7.35 17.75
C ASN A 185 -1.98 6.70 16.34
N PRO A 186 -2.39 7.41 15.25
CA PRO A 186 -2.34 6.86 13.90
C PRO A 186 -0.96 6.38 13.42
N LEU A 187 0.14 7.03 13.83
CA LEU A 187 1.49 6.57 13.47
C LEU A 187 1.85 5.27 14.18
N ALA A 188 1.45 5.14 15.45
CA ALA A 188 1.62 3.89 16.19
C ALA A 188 0.81 2.76 15.56
N GLU A 189 -0.42 3.03 15.10
CA GLU A 189 -1.25 2.05 14.39
C GLU A 189 -0.67 1.68 13.02
N ALA A 190 -0.15 2.65 12.26
CA ALA A 190 0.49 2.37 10.98
C ALA A 190 1.69 1.43 11.14
N ARG A 191 2.52 1.68 12.17
CA ARG A 191 3.63 0.80 12.53
C ARG A 191 3.16 -0.57 12.99
N ARG A 192 2.16 -0.63 13.88
CA ARG A 192 1.61 -1.88 14.40
C ARG A 192 1.04 -2.78 13.29
N ILE A 193 0.39 -2.18 12.29
CA ILE A 193 -0.04 -2.89 11.08
C ILE A 193 1.18 -3.38 10.28
N ALA A 194 2.14 -2.49 10.01
CA ALA A 194 3.35 -2.81 9.25
C ALA A 194 4.18 -3.94 9.86
N ASP A 195 4.29 -4.01 11.19
CA ASP A 195 5.04 -5.04 11.94
C ASP A 195 4.55 -6.47 11.65
N CYS A 196 3.33 -6.64 11.11
CA CYS A 196 2.80 -7.94 10.71
C CYS A 196 3.38 -8.45 9.37
N PHE A 197 4.07 -7.61 8.60
CA PHE A 197 4.49 -7.87 7.22
C PHE A 197 6.01 -7.83 7.04
N ASP A 198 6.51 -8.54 6.02
CA ASP A 198 7.92 -8.48 5.60
C ASP A 198 8.19 -7.28 4.68
N SER A 199 7.16 -6.83 3.96
CA SER A 199 7.23 -5.62 3.15
C SER A 199 5.89 -4.92 3.02
N VAL A 200 5.93 -3.59 2.86
CA VAL A 200 4.74 -2.74 2.77
C VAL A 200 4.91 -1.74 1.63
N SER A 201 3.92 -1.67 0.75
CA SER A 201 3.75 -0.63 -0.26
C SER A 201 2.94 0.53 0.33
N VAL A 202 3.39 1.77 0.19
CA VAL A 202 2.70 2.97 0.71
C VAL A 202 2.54 3.99 -0.41
N CYS A 203 1.31 4.47 -0.63
CA CYS A 203 1.04 5.48 -1.66
C CYS A 203 0.98 6.89 -1.07
N PHE A 204 1.70 7.84 -1.67
CA PHE A 204 1.65 9.25 -1.28
C PHE A 204 0.67 10.06 -2.13
N SER A 205 0.37 9.60 -3.35
CA SER A 205 -0.44 10.31 -4.34
C SER A 205 -1.93 9.99 -4.30
N LYS A 206 -2.47 9.84 -3.09
CA LYS A 206 -3.90 9.63 -2.78
C LYS A 206 -4.33 10.61 -1.69
N GLY A 207 -4.99 10.17 -0.62
CA GLY A 207 -5.39 11.03 0.51
C GLY A 207 -4.25 11.83 1.18
N LEU A 208 -2.99 11.41 1.02
CA LEU A 208 -1.82 12.17 1.47
C LEU A 208 -1.49 13.39 0.58
N GLY A 209 -2.03 13.47 -0.63
CA GLY A 209 -2.02 14.69 -1.44
C GLY A 209 -0.74 14.99 -2.21
N ALA A 210 0.28 14.13 -2.16
CA ALA A 210 1.47 14.30 -2.99
C ALA A 210 1.09 14.14 -4.49
N PRO A 211 1.78 14.83 -5.42
CA PRO A 211 1.39 14.76 -6.83
C PRO A 211 1.71 13.40 -7.47
N VAL A 212 2.78 12.74 -7.02
CA VAL A 212 3.31 11.48 -7.55
C VAL A 212 3.99 10.74 -6.41
N GLY A 213 4.02 9.41 -6.51
CA GLY A 213 4.98 8.62 -5.77
C GLY A 213 4.37 7.61 -4.80
N SER A 214 5.13 6.58 -4.55
CA SER A 214 4.89 5.56 -3.53
C SER A 214 6.23 5.10 -2.97
N ALA A 215 6.22 4.39 -1.85
CA ALA A 215 7.40 3.77 -1.27
C ALA A 215 7.15 2.30 -1.00
N LEU A 216 8.14 1.46 -1.29
CA LEU A 216 8.19 0.08 -0.86
C LEU A 216 9.15 -0.02 0.34
N CYS A 217 8.68 -0.54 1.46
CA CYS A 217 9.48 -0.72 2.68
C CYS A 217 9.74 -2.21 2.94
N GLY A 218 10.90 -2.55 3.53
CA GLY A 218 11.27 -3.93 3.88
C GLY A 218 12.69 -4.02 4.44
N SER A 219 13.25 -5.24 4.48
CA SER A 219 14.67 -5.43 4.84
C SER A 219 15.61 -4.84 3.79
N ARG A 220 16.85 -4.54 4.18
CA ARG A 220 17.87 -4.00 3.24
C ARG A 220 18.09 -4.93 2.05
N GLU A 221 18.14 -6.23 2.31
CA GLU A 221 18.33 -7.26 1.28
C GLU A 221 17.17 -7.32 0.28
N PHE A 222 15.94 -7.23 0.79
CA PHE A 222 14.73 -7.16 -0.04
C PHE A 222 14.71 -5.88 -0.90
N ILE A 223 15.01 -4.73 -0.30
CA ILE A 223 15.04 -3.44 -1.00
C ILE A 223 16.16 -3.40 -2.06
N ALA A 224 17.31 -4.04 -1.80
CA ALA A 224 18.37 -4.17 -2.80
C ALA A 224 17.90 -4.95 -4.04
N ARG A 225 17.09 -6.00 -3.88
CA ARG A 225 16.47 -6.72 -5.01
C ARG A 225 15.44 -5.83 -5.72
N ALA A 226 14.57 -5.17 -4.96
CA ALA A 226 13.55 -4.27 -5.49
C ALA A 226 14.16 -3.12 -6.30
N HIS A 227 15.30 -2.57 -5.86
CA HIS A 227 16.00 -1.51 -6.57
C HIS A 227 16.44 -1.94 -7.98
N ARG A 228 16.90 -3.18 -8.15
CA ARG A 228 17.23 -3.73 -9.48
C ARG A 228 15.99 -3.85 -10.37
N ILE A 229 14.87 -4.32 -9.80
CA ILE A 229 13.60 -4.45 -10.52
C ILE A 229 13.07 -3.07 -10.93
N ARG A 230 13.10 -2.08 -10.02
CA ARG A 230 12.78 -0.68 -10.30
C ARG A 230 13.58 -0.16 -11.48
N LYS A 231 14.89 -0.46 -11.54
CA LYS A 231 15.74 -0.04 -12.65
C LYS A 231 15.33 -0.68 -13.99
N MET A 232 15.04 -1.99 -14.00
CA MET A 232 14.58 -2.70 -15.20
C MET A 232 13.21 -2.21 -15.68
N ALA A 233 12.29 -1.95 -14.74
CA ALA A 233 10.94 -1.48 -15.03
C ALA A 233 10.85 0.03 -15.33
N GLY A 234 11.98 0.73 -15.47
CA GLY A 234 12.01 2.15 -15.84
C GLY A 234 11.68 3.13 -14.71
N GLY A 235 11.68 2.69 -13.45
CA GLY A 235 11.40 3.53 -12.28
C GLY A 235 12.58 4.30 -11.70
N GLY A 236 13.80 4.02 -12.17
CA GLY A 236 15.03 4.70 -11.72
C GLY A 236 15.14 6.11 -12.29
N MET A 237 14.55 7.08 -11.59
CA MET A 237 14.51 8.50 -11.94
C MET A 237 15.85 9.20 -11.61
N ARG A 238 15.98 10.48 -11.99
CA ARG A 238 17.16 11.32 -11.72
C ARG A 238 16.91 12.23 -10.51
N GLN A 239 16.68 13.52 -10.74
CA GLN A 239 16.36 14.53 -9.71
C GLN A 239 14.92 14.37 -9.20
N ALA A 240 14.62 13.22 -8.60
CA ALA A 240 13.31 12.89 -8.07
C ALA A 240 13.03 13.54 -6.70
N GLY A 241 14.02 14.21 -6.11
CA GLY A 241 13.92 14.91 -4.83
C GLY A 241 12.77 15.91 -4.75
N VAL A 242 12.41 16.54 -5.88
CA VAL A 242 11.25 17.43 -5.98
C VAL A 242 9.94 16.70 -5.65
N LEU A 243 9.80 15.45 -6.07
CA LEU A 243 8.62 14.62 -5.77
C LEU A 243 8.71 14.04 -4.35
N ALA A 244 9.91 13.63 -3.94
CA ALA A 244 10.14 13.08 -2.62
C ALA A 244 9.86 14.09 -1.49
N ALA A 245 10.18 15.37 -1.71
CA ALA A 245 9.87 16.44 -0.77
C ALA A 245 8.35 16.62 -0.56
N ALA A 246 7.54 16.46 -1.61
CA ALA A 246 6.08 16.49 -1.48
C ALA A 246 5.58 15.33 -0.60
N ALA A 247 6.08 14.12 -0.83
CA ALA A 247 5.73 12.96 -0.02
C ALA A 247 6.20 13.11 1.44
N SER A 248 7.39 13.66 1.67
CA SER A 248 7.93 13.93 3.00
C SER A 248 7.08 14.95 3.76
N HIS A 249 6.66 16.03 3.08
CA HIS A 249 5.72 17.02 3.63
C HIS A 249 4.37 16.37 4.00
N ALA A 250 3.85 15.49 3.14
CA ALA A 250 2.59 14.81 3.42
C ALA A 250 2.66 13.94 4.68
N LEU A 251 3.78 13.25 4.92
CA LEU A 251 3.97 12.45 6.13
C LEU A 251 3.96 13.31 7.40
N ASP A 252 4.48 14.53 7.34
CA ASP A 252 4.54 15.42 8.51
C ASP A 252 3.20 16.12 8.79
N HIS A 253 2.40 16.37 7.75
CA HIS A 253 1.26 17.30 7.87
C HIS A 253 -0.10 16.70 7.53
N HIS A 254 -0.17 15.63 6.72
CA HIS A 254 -1.44 15.21 6.11
C HIS A 254 -2.04 13.93 6.71
N ILE A 255 -1.32 13.18 7.54
CA ILE A 255 -1.86 11.92 8.12
C ILE A 255 -3.04 12.20 9.05
N GLY A 256 -2.89 13.11 10.02
CA GLY A 256 -3.94 13.38 11.01
C GLY A 256 -5.25 13.90 10.40
N ARG A 257 -5.17 14.65 9.29
CA ARG A 257 -6.36 15.20 8.62
C ARG A 257 -7.18 14.16 7.84
N LEU A 258 -6.68 12.95 7.61
CA LEU A 258 -7.46 11.88 6.98
C LEU A 258 -8.74 11.55 7.77
N ALA A 259 -8.76 11.81 9.09
CA ALA A 259 -9.96 11.67 9.91
C ALA A 259 -11.10 12.60 9.45
N GLN A 260 -10.78 13.76 8.86
CA GLN A 260 -11.76 14.67 8.28
C GLN A 260 -12.38 14.06 7.02
N ASP A 261 -11.56 13.40 6.19
CA ASP A 261 -12.02 12.73 4.98
C ASP A 261 -12.97 11.56 5.36
N HIS A 262 -12.70 10.84 6.45
CA HIS A 262 -13.60 9.80 6.99
C HIS A 262 -14.92 10.38 7.51
N ALA A 263 -14.85 11.50 8.24
CA ALA A 263 -16.04 12.18 8.75
C ALA A 263 -16.94 12.69 7.61
N LEU A 264 -16.33 13.21 6.53
CA LEU A 264 -17.06 13.65 5.34
C LEU A 264 -17.68 12.48 4.57
N ALA A 265 -16.97 11.35 4.42
CA ALA A 265 -17.53 10.15 3.81
C ALA A 265 -18.75 9.64 4.60
N LYS A 266 -18.65 9.60 5.94
CA LYS A 266 -19.79 9.25 6.81
C LYS A 266 -20.94 10.23 6.68
N HIS A 267 -20.64 11.53 6.62
CA HIS A 267 -21.68 12.55 6.43
C HIS A 267 -22.39 12.40 5.08
N LEU A 268 -21.64 12.14 4.01
CA LEU A 268 -22.19 11.87 2.68
C LEU A 268 -23.09 10.62 2.69
N ALA A 269 -22.61 9.51 3.26
CA ALA A 269 -23.39 8.28 3.36
C ALA A 269 -24.71 8.49 4.13
N ASN A 270 -24.66 9.22 5.25
CA ASN A 270 -25.86 9.55 6.03
C ASN A 270 -26.84 10.43 5.26
N GLY A 271 -26.34 11.37 4.45
CA GLY A 271 -27.19 12.24 3.61
C GLY A 271 -27.83 11.50 2.44
N LEU A 272 -27.20 10.43 1.94
CA LEU A 272 -27.74 9.57 0.89
C LEU A 272 -28.67 8.47 1.45
N ALA A 273 -28.52 8.14 2.73
CA ALA A 273 -29.35 7.14 3.39
C ALA A 273 -30.82 7.58 3.41
N GLY A 274 -31.70 6.68 2.95
CA GLY A 274 -33.15 6.92 2.89
C GLY A 274 -33.65 7.56 1.59
N ILE A 275 -32.78 7.78 0.59
CA ILE A 275 -33.22 8.08 -0.77
C ILE A 275 -33.70 6.79 -1.43
N ASP A 276 -34.97 6.77 -1.87
CA ASP A 276 -35.56 5.61 -2.54
C ASP A 276 -34.74 5.19 -3.76
N GLY A 277 -34.36 3.91 -3.81
CA GLY A 277 -33.58 3.31 -4.90
C GLY A 277 -32.07 3.32 -4.71
N LEU A 278 -31.54 3.89 -3.63
CA LEU A 278 -30.11 3.85 -3.29
C LEU A 278 -29.82 2.82 -2.20
N ASN A 279 -28.72 2.07 -2.33
CA ASN A 279 -28.26 1.13 -1.30
C ASN A 279 -26.88 1.53 -0.76
N VAL A 280 -26.89 2.40 0.24
CA VAL A 280 -25.66 2.99 0.79
C VAL A 280 -25.02 2.03 1.79
N GLU A 281 -23.78 1.60 1.52
CA GLU A 281 -22.97 0.87 2.49
C GLU A 281 -22.34 1.85 3.51
N PRO A 282 -22.37 1.55 4.82
CA PRO A 282 -21.71 2.38 5.83
C PRO A 282 -20.18 2.45 5.58
N PRO A 283 -19.62 3.65 5.35
CA PRO A 283 -18.19 3.79 5.08
C PRO A 283 -17.37 3.59 6.35
N GLN A 284 -16.25 2.90 6.24
CA GLN A 284 -15.28 2.71 7.33
C GLN A 284 -14.13 3.73 7.26
N THR A 285 -13.87 4.29 6.07
CA THR A 285 -12.82 5.31 5.82
C THR A 285 -13.33 6.37 4.84
N ASN A 286 -12.57 6.70 3.78
CA ASN A 286 -12.83 7.80 2.85
C ASN A 286 -13.58 7.39 1.56
N ILE A 287 -14.19 6.20 1.52
CA ILE A 287 -14.89 5.66 0.34
C ILE A 287 -16.33 5.31 0.72
N VAL A 288 -17.29 5.72 -0.12
CA VAL A 288 -18.72 5.41 0.01
C VAL A 288 -19.15 4.59 -1.20
N PHE A 289 -19.85 3.48 -0.96
CA PHE A 289 -20.56 2.70 -1.99
C PHE A 289 -22.06 2.93 -1.84
N VAL A 290 -22.77 3.00 -2.98
CA VAL A 290 -24.19 3.33 -3.11
C VAL A 290 -24.84 2.44 -4.15
#